data_AF-I1YJT6-F1
#
_entry.id   AF-I1YJT6-F1
#
_cell.length_a   1.000
_cell.length_b   1.000
_cell.length_c   1.000
_cell.angle_alpha   90.00
_cell.angle_beta   90.00
_cell.angle_gamma   90.00
#
_symmetry.space_group_name_H-M   'P 1'
#
loop_
_entity.id
_entity.type
_entity.pdbx_description
1 polymer ?
#
loop_
_entity_poly.entity_id
_entity_poly.type
_entity_poly.pdbx_seq_one_letter_code
_entity_poly.pdbx_strand_id
1 'polypeptide(L)'
;MSALSQMFASVAVLAEFHPGAQAVRFWRNNHTGQLQSDIVFSDQKLTDKQLLEADIASIATQLAEVALPDYFAFCRDIEAIFSGSQPNGPVTKLANMDWPALRQIAIYAQHWRSKNPREVAKLVAFVMAIPVFSRLVGQRIVAGQSETEKQISHQVEHASGMYIMGVEKFKGLFADEIQSTLSEASLLVAAYRGAKGENASNIINGMIASRYD
;
A
#
# COMPACT_ATOMS: atom_id res chain seq x y z
N MET A 1 -8.91 -10.36 -8.42
CA MET A 1 -8.93 -8.88 -8.38
C MET A 1 -9.01 -8.38 -9.81
N SER A 2 -9.89 -7.41 -10.12
CA SER A 2 -10.03 -6.89 -11.49
C SER A 2 -8.83 -6.04 -11.90
N ALA A 3 -8.61 -5.87 -13.20
CA ALA A 3 -7.55 -5.00 -13.73
C ALA A 3 -7.72 -3.55 -13.28
N LEU A 4 -8.97 -3.07 -13.19
CA LEU A 4 -9.29 -1.73 -12.65
C LEU A 4 -8.89 -1.62 -11.17
N SER A 5 -9.23 -2.61 -10.35
CA SER A 5 -8.86 -2.60 -8.93
C SER A 5 -7.35 -2.60 -8.74
N GLN A 6 -6.62 -3.32 -9.59
CA GLN A 6 -5.15 -3.32 -9.56
C GLN A 6 -4.57 -1.96 -9.98
N MET A 7 -5.16 -1.34 -10.99
CA MET A 7 -4.78 0.00 -11.46
C MET A 7 -5.00 1.07 -10.36
N PHE A 8 -6.08 1.02 -9.60
CA PHE A 8 -6.28 1.94 -8.47
C PHE A 8 -5.36 1.61 -7.29
N ALA A 9 -5.18 0.33 -6.98
CA ALA A 9 -4.33 -0.11 -5.86
C ALA A 9 -2.87 0.36 -6.01
N SER A 10 -2.31 0.30 -7.22
CA SER A 10 -0.89 0.63 -7.47
C SER A 10 -0.54 2.10 -7.20
N VAL A 11 -1.51 3.00 -7.26
CA VAL A 11 -1.30 4.44 -7.03
C VAL A 11 -1.78 4.91 -5.66
N ALA A 12 -2.67 4.17 -4.99
CA ALA A 12 -3.34 4.65 -3.78
C ALA A 12 -2.38 5.00 -2.64
N VAL A 13 -1.34 4.21 -2.42
CA VAL A 13 -0.34 4.46 -1.36
C VAL A 13 0.46 5.71 -1.66
N LEU A 14 0.98 5.83 -2.88
CA LEU A 14 1.80 6.98 -3.26
C LEU A 14 0.97 8.26 -3.33
N ALA A 15 -0.26 8.19 -3.87
CA ALA A 15 -1.19 9.32 -3.83
C ALA A 15 -1.48 9.74 -2.39
N GLU A 16 -1.67 8.80 -1.46
CA GLU A 16 -2.02 9.13 -0.08
C GLU A 16 -0.83 9.66 0.73
N PHE A 17 0.32 9.00 0.65
CA PHE A 17 1.41 9.17 1.62
C PHE A 17 2.69 9.79 1.06
N HIS A 18 2.86 9.87 -0.25
CA HIS A 18 4.11 10.39 -0.81
C HIS A 18 4.12 11.92 -0.84
N PRO A 19 5.05 12.61 -0.16
CA PRO A 19 5.01 14.06 0.03
C PRO A 19 5.21 14.86 -1.27
N GLY A 20 5.79 14.24 -2.29
CA GLY A 20 5.95 14.83 -3.62
C GLY A 20 4.82 14.52 -4.61
N ALA A 21 3.78 13.76 -4.25
CA ALA A 21 2.75 13.35 -5.21
C ALA A 21 1.86 14.54 -5.60
N GLN A 22 1.73 14.82 -6.90
CA GLN A 22 0.93 15.94 -7.41
C GLN A 22 -0.32 15.50 -8.16
N ALA A 23 -0.17 14.50 -9.04
CA ALA A 23 -1.29 14.00 -9.83
C ALA A 23 -1.22 12.48 -9.99
N VAL A 24 -2.38 11.89 -10.21
CA VAL A 24 -2.54 10.48 -10.57
C VAL A 24 -2.83 10.43 -12.07
N ARG A 25 -2.08 9.60 -12.79
CA ARG A 25 -2.25 9.36 -14.21
C ARG A 25 -2.75 7.93 -14.40
N PHE A 26 -3.82 7.78 -15.19
CA PHE A 26 -4.36 6.50 -15.63
C PHE A 26 -4.33 6.46 -17.16
N TRP A 27 -3.92 5.35 -17.75
CA TRP A 27 -3.91 5.20 -19.20
C TRP A 27 -3.97 3.73 -19.62
N ARG A 28 -4.23 3.51 -20.90
CA ARG A 28 -4.08 2.19 -21.51
C ARG A 28 -2.80 2.12 -22.31
N ASN A 29 -1.96 1.12 -22.06
CA ASN A 29 -0.74 0.91 -22.81
C ASN A 29 -1.09 0.49 -24.24
N ASN A 30 -0.68 1.28 -25.23
CA ASN A 30 -1.00 1.03 -26.63
C ASN A 30 -0.34 -0.25 -27.21
N HIS A 31 0.75 -0.73 -26.61
CA HIS A 31 1.46 -1.94 -27.06
C HIS A 31 0.94 -3.21 -26.39
N THR A 32 0.66 -3.16 -25.08
CA THR A 32 0.23 -4.34 -24.31
C THR A 32 -1.29 -4.42 -24.11
N GLY A 33 -2.01 -3.33 -24.39
CA GLY A 33 -3.45 -3.22 -24.15
C GLY A 33 -3.84 -3.17 -22.67
N GLN A 34 -2.87 -3.22 -21.76
CA GLN A 34 -3.09 -3.25 -20.31
C GLN A 34 -3.40 -1.87 -19.75
N LEU A 35 -4.26 -1.83 -18.74
CA LEU A 35 -4.46 -0.64 -17.92
C LEU A 35 -3.21 -0.37 -17.10
N GLN A 36 -2.86 0.90 -16.99
CA GLN A 36 -1.67 1.38 -16.30
C GLN A 36 -2.04 2.61 -15.46
N SER A 37 -1.27 2.81 -14.41
CA SER A 37 -1.40 3.97 -13.55
C SER A 37 -0.07 4.32 -12.91
N ASP A 38 0.09 5.59 -12.59
CA ASP A 38 1.33 6.14 -12.06
C ASP A 38 1.08 7.48 -11.36
N ILE A 39 2.03 7.90 -10.54
CA ILE A 39 2.03 9.20 -9.88
C ILE A 39 2.93 10.16 -10.63
N VAL A 40 2.42 11.36 -10.90
CA VAL A 40 3.21 12.51 -11.31
C VAL A 40 3.71 13.19 -10.04
N PHE A 41 5.03 13.27 -9.90
CA PHE A 41 5.69 13.91 -8.77
C PHE A 41 6.05 15.37 -9.06
N SER A 42 6.12 16.16 -8.00
CA SER A 42 6.65 17.52 -8.01
C SER A 42 8.15 17.53 -8.30
N ASP A 43 8.61 18.49 -9.11
CA ASP A 43 10.03 18.77 -9.29
C ASP A 43 10.67 19.45 -8.07
N GLN A 44 9.86 19.77 -7.04
CA GLN A 44 10.37 20.36 -5.81
C GLN A 44 11.29 19.39 -5.06
N LYS A 45 12.46 19.88 -4.67
CA LYS A 45 13.40 19.13 -3.84
C LYS A 45 12.78 18.82 -2.48
N LEU A 46 12.72 17.53 -2.14
CA LEU A 46 12.26 17.06 -0.83
C LEU A 46 13.30 17.37 0.25
N THR A 47 12.83 17.69 1.46
CA THR A 47 13.66 17.74 2.67
C THR A 47 14.06 16.32 3.11
N ASP A 48 15.09 16.19 3.96
CA ASP A 48 15.54 14.88 4.47
C ASP A 48 14.41 14.08 5.13
N LYS A 49 13.52 14.76 5.86
CA LYS A 49 12.33 14.12 6.46
C LYS A 49 11.37 13.59 5.39
N GLN A 50 11.11 14.40 4.36
CA GLN A 50 10.22 14.02 3.28
C GLN A 50 10.81 12.91 2.40
N LEU A 51 12.14 12.85 2.26
CA LEU A 51 12.81 11.73 1.60
C LEU A 51 12.53 10.42 2.35
N LEU A 52 12.64 10.42 3.68
CA LEU A 52 12.28 9.25 4.48
C LEU A 52 10.79 8.87 4.32
N GLU A 53 9.88 9.84 4.32
CA GLU A 53 8.45 9.61 4.09
C GLU A 53 8.18 9.01 2.69
N ALA A 54 8.87 9.53 1.67
CA ALA A 54 8.81 9.01 0.30
C ALA A 54 9.32 7.57 0.19
N ASP A 55 10.46 7.26 0.82
CA ASP A 55 11.02 5.92 0.87
C ASP A 55 10.05 4.94 1.53
N ILE A 56 9.44 5.33 2.67
CA ILE A 56 8.45 4.51 3.36
C ILE A 56 7.24 4.23 2.45
N ALA A 57 6.73 5.25 1.76
CA ALA A 57 5.59 5.10 0.85
C ALA A 57 5.93 4.18 -0.34
N SER A 58 7.10 4.34 -0.94
CA SER A 58 7.59 3.48 -2.04
C SER A 58 7.71 2.01 -1.61
N ILE A 59 8.32 1.78 -0.45
CA ILE A 59 8.48 0.44 0.13
C ILE A 59 7.13 -0.20 0.45
N ALA A 60 6.20 0.56 1.01
CA ALA A 60 4.85 0.05 1.27
C ALA A 60 4.10 -0.33 -0.02
N THR A 61 4.28 0.42 -1.11
CA THR A 61 3.73 0.07 -2.42
C THR A 61 4.30 -1.26 -2.94
N GLN A 62 5.61 -1.47 -2.85
CA GLN A 62 6.25 -2.71 -3.31
C GLN A 62 5.82 -3.94 -2.48
N LEU A 63 5.65 -3.76 -1.16
CA LEU A 63 5.17 -4.81 -0.26
C LEU A 63 3.72 -5.24 -0.55
N ALA A 64 2.92 -4.40 -1.23
CA ALA A 64 1.51 -4.70 -1.51
C ALA A 64 1.32 -5.98 -2.35
N GLU A 65 2.30 -6.35 -3.18
CA GLU A 65 2.25 -7.56 -4.02
C GLU A 65 2.18 -8.85 -3.20
N VAL A 66 2.77 -8.85 -1.99
CA VAL A 66 2.96 -10.05 -1.15
C VAL A 66 2.23 -10.00 0.17
N ALA A 67 1.60 -8.87 0.49
CA ALA A 67 0.79 -8.71 1.70
C ALA A 67 -0.37 -9.71 1.77
N LEU A 68 -0.76 -10.28 0.63
CA LEU A 68 -1.79 -11.31 0.49
C LEU A 68 -1.36 -12.35 -0.55
N PRO A 69 -1.75 -13.63 -0.39
CA PRO A 69 -2.87 -14.12 0.42
C PRO A 69 -2.59 -14.40 1.91
N ASP A 70 -1.33 -14.48 2.33
CA ASP A 70 -0.97 -14.82 3.72
C ASP A 70 -0.49 -13.58 4.50
N TYR A 71 -1.43 -12.84 5.06
CA TYR A 71 -1.16 -11.62 5.81
C TYR A 71 -0.45 -11.87 7.12
N PHE A 72 -0.76 -13.00 7.78
CA PHE A 72 -0.10 -13.37 9.02
C PHE A 72 1.41 -13.61 8.80
N ALA A 73 1.77 -14.38 7.77
CA ALA A 73 3.18 -14.60 7.43
C ALA A 73 3.86 -13.31 6.96
N PHE A 74 3.16 -12.47 6.20
CA PHE A 74 3.65 -11.14 5.84
C PHE A 74 3.98 -10.28 7.06
N CYS A 75 3.08 -10.20 8.05
CA CYS A 75 3.33 -9.42 9.27
C CYS A 75 4.55 -9.93 10.04
N ARG A 76 4.71 -11.26 10.14
CA ARG A 76 5.88 -11.88 10.77
C ARG A 76 7.18 -11.51 10.07
N ASP A 77 7.19 -11.48 8.73
CA ASP A 77 8.35 -11.05 7.96
C ASP A 77 8.71 -9.60 8.26
N ILE A 78 7.73 -8.69 8.33
CA ILE A 78 7.98 -7.30 8.69
C ILE A 78 8.57 -7.19 10.10
N GLU A 79 8.06 -7.93 11.09
CA GLU A 79 8.66 -7.95 12.44
C GLU A 79 10.08 -8.52 12.44
N ALA A 80 10.33 -9.59 11.68
CA ALA A 80 11.66 -10.17 11.53
C ALA A 80 12.64 -9.12 10.98
N ILE A 81 12.28 -8.45 9.89
CA ILE A 81 13.12 -7.41 9.27
C ILE A 81 13.38 -6.25 10.26
N PHE A 82 12.34 -5.75 10.91
CA PHE A 82 12.46 -4.65 11.87
C PHE A 82 13.12 -5.07 13.19
N SER A 83 13.31 -6.36 13.45
CA SER A 83 14.14 -6.88 14.56
C SER A 83 15.58 -7.21 14.15
N GLY A 84 15.93 -7.06 12.87
CA GLY A 84 17.27 -7.34 12.35
C GLY A 84 17.47 -8.79 11.89
N SER A 85 16.39 -9.56 11.83
CA SER A 85 16.37 -10.94 11.36
C SER A 85 16.04 -11.03 9.88
N GLN A 86 16.41 -12.13 9.22
CA GLN A 86 15.98 -12.42 7.85
C GLN A 86 14.51 -12.83 7.83
N PRO A 87 13.68 -12.29 6.91
CA PRO A 87 12.34 -12.79 6.67
C PRO A 87 12.40 -14.21 6.08
N ASN A 88 11.35 -15.00 6.27
CA ASN A 88 11.27 -16.37 5.75
C ASN A 88 9.92 -16.69 5.07
N GLY A 89 9.02 -15.72 5.04
CA GLY A 89 7.69 -15.82 4.46
C GLY A 89 7.60 -15.12 3.10
N PRO A 90 6.45 -14.50 2.80
CA PRO A 90 6.13 -14.01 1.46
C PRO A 90 7.00 -12.82 1.02
N VAL A 91 7.59 -12.04 1.93
CA VAL A 91 8.43 -10.88 1.56
C VAL A 91 9.70 -11.33 0.84
N THR A 92 10.22 -12.53 1.14
CA THR A 92 11.40 -13.10 0.46
C THR A 92 11.20 -13.37 -1.03
N LYS A 93 9.94 -13.42 -1.49
CA LYS A 93 9.57 -13.77 -2.87
C LYS A 93 9.49 -12.57 -3.79
N LEU A 94 9.65 -11.35 -3.27
CA LEU A 94 9.62 -10.13 -4.08
C LEU A 94 10.91 -10.01 -4.91
N ALA A 95 10.78 -10.10 -6.24
CA ALA A 95 11.90 -9.98 -7.17
C ALA A 95 12.42 -8.53 -7.31
N ASN A 96 11.52 -7.55 -7.25
CA ASN A 96 11.81 -6.14 -7.55
C ASN A 96 11.83 -5.24 -6.30
N MET A 97 12.04 -5.83 -5.12
CA MET A 97 12.04 -5.09 -3.87
C MET A 97 13.34 -4.29 -3.69
N ASP A 98 13.22 -3.02 -3.33
CA ASP A 98 14.35 -2.21 -2.85
C ASP A 98 14.72 -2.61 -1.41
N TRP A 99 15.41 -3.75 -1.31
CA TRP A 99 15.93 -4.29 -0.07
C TRP A 99 16.86 -3.32 0.67
N PRO A 100 17.79 -2.60 0.01
CA PRO A 100 18.59 -1.57 0.66
C PRO A 100 17.74 -0.53 1.39
N ALA A 101 16.73 0.05 0.74
CA ALA A 101 15.87 1.06 1.37
C ALA A 101 15.06 0.49 2.54
N LEU A 102 14.43 -0.69 2.39
CA LEU A 102 13.72 -1.33 3.51
C LEU A 102 14.65 -1.60 4.70
N ARG A 103 15.88 -2.07 4.45
CA ARG A 103 16.87 -2.33 5.51
C ARG A 103 17.31 -1.04 6.20
N GLN A 104 17.48 0.05 5.46
CA GLN A 104 17.82 1.35 6.05
C GLN A 104 16.72 1.84 7.00
N ILE A 105 15.45 1.76 6.58
CA ILE A 105 14.30 2.09 7.44
C ILE A 105 14.29 1.20 8.70
N ALA A 106 14.54 -0.10 8.54
CA ALA A 106 14.59 -1.04 9.66
C ALA A 106 15.73 -0.73 10.64
N ILE A 107 16.94 -0.43 10.15
CA ILE A 107 18.10 -0.05 10.97
C ILE A 107 17.82 1.25 11.72
N TYR A 108 17.26 2.25 11.04
CA TYR A 108 16.85 3.51 11.66
C TYR A 108 15.85 3.26 12.80
N ALA A 109 14.83 2.43 12.56
CA ALA A 109 13.84 2.06 13.57
C ALA A 109 14.47 1.32 14.76
N GLN A 110 15.44 0.43 14.52
CA GLN A 110 16.16 -0.27 15.58
C GLN A 110 17.01 0.68 16.44
N HIS A 111 17.70 1.63 15.81
CA HIS A 111 18.48 2.65 16.53
C HIS A 111 17.61 3.45 17.52
N TRP A 112 16.38 3.78 17.12
CA TRP A 112 15.46 4.56 17.93
C TRP A 112 14.59 3.73 18.87
N ARG A 113 14.59 2.39 18.78
CA ARG A 113 13.68 1.53 19.56
C ARG A 113 13.83 1.70 21.08
N SER A 114 15.05 1.88 21.59
CA SER A 114 15.28 2.11 23.01
C SER A 114 14.91 3.52 23.48
N LYS A 115 14.99 4.52 22.59
CA LYS A 115 14.75 5.94 22.88
C LYS A 115 13.27 6.32 22.71
N ASN A 116 12.63 5.80 21.66
CA ASN A 116 11.27 6.13 21.24
C ASN A 116 10.49 4.87 20.80
N PRO A 117 10.24 3.91 21.72
CA PRO A 117 9.63 2.62 21.38
C PRO A 117 8.23 2.75 20.78
N ARG A 118 7.45 3.76 21.20
CA ARG A 118 6.09 4.00 20.70
C ARG A 118 6.08 4.41 19.24
N GLU A 119 6.98 5.30 18.83
CA GLU A 119 7.06 5.75 17.43
C GLU A 119 7.56 4.64 16.51
N VAL A 120 8.50 3.83 16.98
CA VAL A 120 8.94 2.63 16.25
C VAL A 120 7.78 1.64 16.09
N ALA A 121 6.96 1.43 17.12
CA ALA A 121 5.79 0.56 17.04
C ALA A 121 4.72 1.07 16.05
N LYS A 122 4.56 2.40 15.93
CA LYS A 122 3.69 3.02 14.92
C LYS A 122 4.23 2.83 13.51
N LEU A 123 5.53 3.04 13.30
CA LEU A 123 6.17 2.80 12.00
C LEU A 123 6.00 1.35 11.55
N VAL A 124 6.27 0.39 12.43
CA VAL A 124 6.07 -1.04 12.13
C VAL A 124 4.60 -1.33 11.81
N ALA A 125 3.66 -0.75 12.57
CA ALA A 125 2.23 -0.91 12.29
C ALA A 125 1.86 -0.36 10.91
N PHE A 126 2.41 0.80 10.55
CA PHE A 126 2.18 1.44 9.28
C PHE A 126 2.68 0.56 8.12
N VAL A 127 3.92 0.06 8.21
CA VAL A 127 4.49 -0.85 7.19
C VAL A 127 3.71 -2.16 7.06
N MET A 128 3.02 -2.61 8.11
CA MET A 128 2.11 -3.76 8.05
C MET A 128 0.73 -3.42 7.46
N ALA A 129 0.20 -2.22 7.72
CA ALA A 129 -1.15 -1.83 7.33
C ALA A 129 -1.23 -1.40 5.86
N ILE A 130 -0.31 -0.54 5.43
CA ILE A 130 -0.40 0.16 4.15
C ILE A 130 -0.40 -0.76 2.92
N PRO A 131 0.39 -1.85 2.88
CA PRO A 131 0.34 -2.81 1.79
C PRO A 131 -1.03 -3.48 1.59
N VAL A 132 -1.76 -3.74 2.67
CA VAL A 132 -3.14 -4.27 2.60
C VAL A 132 -4.14 -3.17 2.26
N PHE A 133 -3.96 -1.96 2.81
CA PHE A 133 -4.76 -0.80 2.47
C PHE A 133 -4.79 -0.55 0.95
N SER A 134 -3.63 -0.58 0.29
CA SER A 134 -3.50 -0.44 -1.18
C SER A 134 -4.49 -1.33 -1.94
N ARG A 135 -4.52 -2.62 -1.58
CA ARG A 135 -5.34 -3.61 -2.29
C ARG A 135 -6.83 -3.41 -2.02
N LEU A 136 -7.19 -3.17 -0.76
CA LEU A 136 -8.57 -3.00 -0.34
C LEU A 136 -9.19 -1.71 -0.92
N VAL A 137 -8.43 -0.61 -0.97
CA VAL A 137 -8.97 0.66 -1.48
C VAL A 137 -9.22 0.58 -2.98
N GLY A 138 -8.32 -0.06 -3.76
CA GLY A 138 -8.54 -0.28 -5.18
C GLY A 138 -9.77 -1.16 -5.47
N GLN A 139 -10.07 -2.13 -4.61
CA GLN A 139 -11.29 -2.93 -4.69
C GLN A 139 -12.53 -2.10 -4.36
N ARG A 140 -12.50 -1.34 -3.27
CA ARG A 140 -13.64 -0.51 -2.83
C ARG A 140 -13.98 0.58 -3.84
N ILE A 141 -12.98 1.24 -4.44
CA ILE A 141 -13.21 2.24 -5.48
C ILE A 141 -14.03 1.65 -6.64
N VAL A 142 -13.65 0.45 -7.11
CA VAL A 142 -14.35 -0.23 -8.21
C VAL A 142 -15.71 -0.76 -7.77
N ALA A 143 -15.82 -1.31 -6.56
CA ALA A 143 -17.07 -1.83 -6.02
C ALA A 143 -18.12 -0.72 -5.76
N GLY A 144 -17.66 0.48 -5.40
CA GLY A 144 -18.51 1.65 -5.18
C GLY A 144 -19.17 2.17 -6.47
N GLN A 145 -18.62 1.84 -7.65
CA GLN A 145 -19.14 2.24 -8.96
C GLN A 145 -19.47 3.74 -9.06
N SER A 146 -18.64 4.57 -8.44
CA SER A 146 -18.82 6.02 -8.43
C SER A 146 -18.79 6.59 -9.85
N GLU A 147 -19.45 7.73 -10.06
CA GLU A 147 -19.43 8.39 -11.36
C GLU A 147 -18.00 8.73 -11.82
N THR A 148 -17.13 9.12 -10.88
CA THR A 148 -15.70 9.36 -11.14
C THR A 148 -14.99 8.09 -11.60
N GLU A 149 -15.20 6.96 -10.93
CA GLU A 149 -14.60 5.68 -11.30
C GLU A 149 -15.02 5.27 -12.72
N LYS A 150 -16.32 5.38 -13.04
CA LYS A 150 -16.85 5.09 -14.37
C LYS A 150 -16.25 5.98 -15.45
N GLN A 151 -16.09 7.28 -15.16
CA GLN A 151 -15.45 8.22 -16.08
C GLN A 151 -13.99 7.86 -16.35
N ILE A 152 -13.24 7.51 -15.30
CA ILE A 152 -11.85 7.04 -15.44
C ILE A 152 -11.82 5.77 -16.30
N SER A 153 -12.64 4.75 -15.97
CA SER A 153 -12.72 3.49 -16.72
C SER A 153 -13.03 3.74 -18.20
N HIS A 154 -14.11 4.47 -18.48
CA HIS A 154 -14.52 4.79 -19.84
C HIS A 154 -13.43 5.53 -20.62
N GLN A 155 -12.74 6.48 -19.99
CA GLN A 155 -11.68 7.23 -20.66
C GLN A 155 -10.45 6.38 -20.95
N VAL A 156 -10.08 5.44 -20.08
CA VAL A 156 -8.95 4.52 -20.32
C VAL A 156 -9.32 3.33 -21.20
N GLU A 157 -10.59 3.05 -21.43
CA GLU A 157 -11.02 1.99 -22.36
C GLU A 157 -10.69 2.31 -23.82
N HIS A 158 -10.69 3.60 -24.19
CA HIS A 158 -10.38 4.06 -25.55
C HIS A 158 -8.88 3.93 -25.87
N ALA A 159 -8.53 3.58 -27.11
CA ALA A 159 -7.14 3.51 -27.56
C ALA A 159 -6.45 4.88 -27.42
N SER A 160 -5.25 4.94 -26.84
CA SER A 160 -4.56 6.18 -26.41
C SER A 160 -5.29 7.01 -25.35
N GLY A 161 -6.30 6.44 -24.68
CA GLY A 161 -7.00 7.07 -23.58
C GLY A 161 -6.08 7.36 -22.39
N MET A 162 -6.10 8.61 -21.92
CA MET A 162 -5.35 9.07 -20.76
C MET A 162 -6.27 9.93 -19.89
N TYR A 163 -6.24 9.68 -18.58
CA TYR A 163 -6.92 10.48 -17.56
C TYR A 163 -5.88 10.95 -16.54
N ILE A 164 -5.87 12.25 -16.23
CA ILE A 164 -4.98 12.83 -15.21
C ILE A 164 -5.85 13.63 -14.24
N MET A 165 -5.59 13.45 -12.94
CA MET A 165 -6.23 14.23 -11.89
C MET A 165 -5.25 14.59 -10.78
N GLY A 166 -5.41 15.75 -10.17
CA GLY A 166 -4.62 16.13 -9.00
C GLY A 166 -4.84 15.15 -7.83
N VAL A 167 -3.79 14.89 -7.04
CA VAL A 167 -3.83 13.97 -5.90
C VAL A 167 -4.87 14.41 -4.87
N GLU A 168 -4.94 15.71 -4.54
CA GLU A 168 -5.97 16.22 -3.61
C GLU A 168 -7.39 15.99 -4.13
N LYS A 169 -7.60 16.09 -5.44
CA LYS A 169 -8.89 15.77 -6.06
C LYS A 169 -9.18 14.27 -6.00
N PHE A 170 -8.18 13.41 -6.23
CA PHE A 170 -8.31 11.96 -6.08
C PHE A 170 -8.72 11.60 -4.64
N LYS A 171 -8.01 12.14 -3.65
CA LYS A 171 -8.32 11.94 -2.22
C LYS A 171 -9.72 12.41 -1.86
N GLY A 172 -10.11 13.59 -2.32
CA GLY A 172 -11.45 14.13 -2.05
C GLY A 172 -12.58 13.30 -2.69
N LEU A 173 -12.37 12.77 -3.89
CA LEU A 173 -13.38 11.97 -4.61
C LEU A 173 -13.53 10.55 -4.08
N PHE A 174 -12.49 9.99 -3.46
CA PHE A 174 -12.50 8.64 -2.89
C PHE A 174 -12.27 8.65 -1.36
N ALA A 175 -12.66 9.74 -0.70
CA ALA A 175 -12.35 9.98 0.71
C ALA A 175 -12.96 8.88 1.61
N ASP A 176 -14.19 8.47 1.32
CA ASP A 176 -14.90 7.46 2.09
C ASP A 176 -14.25 6.07 1.95
N GLU A 177 -13.87 5.69 0.73
CA GLU A 177 -13.14 4.44 0.47
C GLU A 177 -11.78 4.45 1.15
N ILE A 178 -11.02 5.54 1.02
CA ILE A 178 -9.70 5.69 1.65
C ILE A 178 -9.83 5.57 3.18
N GLN A 179 -10.73 6.34 3.79
CA GLN A 179 -10.88 6.39 5.25
C GLN A 179 -11.38 5.06 5.83
N SER A 180 -12.38 4.44 5.18
CA SER A 180 -12.88 3.13 5.59
C SER A 180 -11.77 2.08 5.49
N THR A 181 -10.97 2.12 4.42
CA THR A 181 -9.91 1.14 4.22
C THR A 181 -8.75 1.32 5.19
N LEU A 182 -8.37 2.56 5.53
CA LEU A 182 -7.33 2.82 6.52
C LEU A 182 -7.72 2.30 7.90
N SER A 183 -8.99 2.50 8.27
CA SER A 183 -9.56 1.99 9.52
C SER A 183 -9.50 0.47 9.56
N GLU A 184 -9.86 -0.17 8.46
CA GLU A 184 -9.83 -1.62 8.29
C GLU A 184 -8.42 -2.22 8.32
N ALA A 185 -7.47 -1.64 7.59
CA ALA A 185 -6.08 -2.06 7.63
C ALA A 185 -5.48 -1.92 9.04
N SER A 186 -5.84 -0.85 9.75
CA SER A 186 -5.42 -0.64 11.14
C SER A 186 -6.01 -1.70 12.09
N LEU A 187 -7.27 -2.09 11.89
CA LEU A 187 -7.90 -3.17 12.66
C LEU A 187 -7.23 -4.52 12.41
N LEU A 188 -6.81 -4.81 11.17
CA LEU A 188 -6.07 -6.04 10.84
C LEU A 188 -4.72 -6.11 11.57
N VAL A 189 -3.97 -5.01 11.62
CA VAL A 189 -2.72 -4.95 12.40
C VAL A 189 -2.99 -5.13 13.89
N ALA A 190 -4.05 -4.50 14.43
CA ALA A 190 -4.41 -4.65 15.82
C ALA A 190 -4.81 -6.10 16.15
N ALA A 191 -5.57 -6.75 15.27
CA ALA A 191 -5.93 -8.15 15.39
C ALA A 191 -4.68 -9.05 15.36
N TYR A 192 -3.77 -8.83 14.42
CA TYR A 192 -2.49 -9.57 14.34
C TYR A 192 -1.71 -9.47 15.64
N ARG A 193 -1.53 -8.25 16.17
CA ARG A 193 -0.79 -8.01 17.42
C ARG A 193 -1.48 -8.60 18.65
N GLY A 194 -2.81 -8.70 18.63
CA GLY A 194 -3.61 -9.29 19.70
C GLY A 194 -3.72 -10.81 19.62
N ALA A 195 -3.45 -11.41 18.46
CA ALA A 195 -3.59 -12.84 18.24
C ALA A 195 -2.53 -13.63 19.00
N LYS A 196 -2.95 -14.71 19.67
CA LYS A 196 -2.10 -15.62 20.44
C LYS A 196 -2.44 -17.07 20.11
N GLY A 197 -1.43 -17.95 20.15
CA GLY A 197 -1.61 -19.40 20.03
C GLY A 197 -1.57 -19.96 18.60
N GLU A 198 -1.70 -21.29 18.50
CA GLU A 198 -1.47 -22.06 17.26
C GLU A 198 -2.43 -21.73 16.10
N ASN A 199 -3.61 -21.16 16.40
CA ASN A 199 -4.64 -20.82 15.41
C ASN A 199 -4.62 -19.36 14.95
N ALA A 200 -3.65 -18.55 15.39
CA ALA A 200 -3.58 -17.12 15.07
C ALA A 200 -3.58 -16.86 13.54
N SER A 201 -2.82 -17.66 12.78
CA SER A 201 -2.76 -17.53 11.32
C SER A 201 -4.12 -17.71 10.66
N ASN A 202 -4.88 -18.75 11.06
CA ASN A 202 -6.20 -19.04 10.49
C ASN A 202 -7.21 -17.93 10.78
N ILE A 203 -7.20 -17.36 11.99
CA ILE A 203 -8.09 -16.26 12.37
C ILE A 203 -7.77 -15.02 11.55
N ILE A 204 -6.49 -14.63 11.50
CA ILE A 204 -6.06 -13.40 10.83
C ILE A 204 -6.27 -13.48 9.31
N ASN A 205 -5.89 -14.60 8.69
CA ASN A 205 -6.10 -14.78 7.26
C ASN A 205 -7.59 -14.96 6.93
N GLY A 206 -8.38 -15.58 7.83
CA GLY A 206 -9.83 -15.70 7.69
C GLY A 206 -10.56 -14.35 7.72
N MET A 207 -10.11 -13.41 8.56
CA MET A 207 -10.64 -12.02 8.57
C MET A 207 -10.43 -11.30 7.25
N ILE A 208 -9.43 -11.70 6.47
CA ILE A 208 -9.19 -11.13 5.14
C ILE A 208 -9.99 -11.87 4.09
N ALA A 209 -10.04 -13.21 4.12
CA ALA A 209 -10.83 -13.98 3.18
C ALA A 209 -12.30 -13.50 3.12
N SER A 210 -12.92 -13.22 4.26
CA SER A 210 -14.30 -12.68 4.33
C SER A 210 -14.48 -11.27 3.73
N ARG A 211 -13.40 -10.62 3.31
CA ARG A 211 -13.38 -9.28 2.70
C ARG A 211 -13.02 -9.33 1.20
N TYR A 212 -12.63 -10.51 0.69
CA TYR A 212 -12.21 -10.76 -0.69
C TYR A 212 -13.20 -11.62 -1.50
N ASP A 213 -14.20 -12.21 -0.84
CA ASP A 213 -15.36 -12.90 -1.43
C ASP A 213 -16.52 -11.91 -1.64
#